data_AF-A0A3C1PIB8-F1
#
_entry.id   AF-A0A3C1PIB8-F1
#
_cell.length_a   1.000
_cell.length_b   1.000
_cell.length_c   1.000
_cell.angle_alpha   90.00
_cell.angle_beta   90.00
_cell.angle_gamma   90.00
#
_symmetry.space_group_name_H-M   'P 1'
#
loop_
_entity.id
_entity.type
_entity.pdbx_description
1 polymer ?
#
loop_
_entity_poly.entity_id
_entity_poly.type
_entity_poly.pdbx_seq_one_letter_code
_entity_poly.pdbx_strand_id
1 'polypeptide(L)' 'MKKAVLAIIALCLLVANPMFSQGKKAKANFAVSNYNFGKIKEDAGPVGYNFEFTNSGSEPLIITNVTASCGCTTPTWTKT' A
#
# COMPACT_ATOMS: atom_id res chain seq x y z
N MET A 1 -44.77 -26.86 -9.91
CA MET A 1 -43.32 -27.12 -9.94
C MET A 1 -42.57 -26.23 -10.93
N LYS A 2 -42.95 -26.16 -12.21
CA LYS A 2 -42.28 -25.32 -13.24
C LYS A 2 -42.22 -23.82 -12.90
N LYS A 3 -43.30 -23.25 -12.35
CA LYS A 3 -43.35 -21.84 -11.92
C LYS A 3 -42.48 -21.53 -10.71
N ALA A 4 -42.33 -22.48 -9.78
CA ALA A 4 -41.45 -22.36 -8.63
C ALA A 4 -39.97 -22.46 -9.04
N VAL A 5 -39.65 -23.37 -9.99
CA VAL A 5 -38.31 -23.48 -10.58
C VAL A 5 -37.91 -22.21 -11.34
N LEU A 6 -38.83 -21.63 -12.13
CA LEU A 6 -38.61 -20.35 -12.81
C LEU A 6 -38.41 -19.18 -11.83
N ALA A 7 -39.15 -19.14 -10.73
CA ALA A 7 -38.98 -18.13 -9.69
C ALA A 7 -37.63 -18.25 -8.96
N ILE A 8 -37.16 -19.47 -8.70
CA ILE A 8 -35.86 -19.74 -8.05
C ILE A 8 -34.70 -19.36 -8.98
N ILE A 9 -34.80 -19.66 -10.28
CA ILE A 9 -33.78 -19.28 -11.27
C ILE A 9 -33.71 -17.75 -11.42
N ALA A 10 -34.86 -17.07 -11.44
CA ALA A 10 -34.92 -15.61 -11.48
C ALA A 10 -34.34 -14.96 -10.21
N LEU A 11 -34.54 -15.57 -9.03
CA LEU A 11 -33.99 -15.10 -7.76
C LEU A 11 -32.46 -15.28 -7.69
N CYS A 12 -31.93 -16.39 -8.21
CA CYS A 12 -30.49 -16.63 -8.30
C CYS A 12 -29.76 -15.66 -9.25
N LEU A 13 -30.43 -15.20 -10.33
CA LEU A 13 -29.84 -14.24 -11.26
C LEU A 13 -29.72 -12.83 -10.67
N LEU A 14 -30.56 -12.47 -9.68
CA LEU A 14 -30.53 -11.16 -9.01
C LEU A 14 -29.39 -11.05 -7.97
N VAL A 15 -28.86 -12.17 -7.46
CA VAL A 15 -27.72 -12.19 -6.52
C VAL A 15 -26.36 -12.35 -7.21
N ALA A 16 -26.34 -12.51 -8.54
CA ALA A 16 -25.12 -12.69 -9.34
C ALA A 16 -24.51 -11.36 -9.83
N ASN A 17 -24.77 -10.25 -9.15
CA ASN A 17 -24.03 -9.01 -9.43
C ASN A 17 -22.55 -9.24 -9.12
N PRO A 18 -21.62 -9.01 -10.06
CA PRO A 18 -20.20 -9.09 -9.73
C PRO A 18 -19.88 -7.99 -8.73
N MET A 19 -19.62 -8.37 -7.47
CA MET A 19 -18.98 -7.54 -6.45
C MET A 19 -17.54 -7.22 -6.89
N PHE A 20 -17.37 -6.44 -7.95
CA PHE A 20 -16.05 -5.98 -8.36
C PHE A 20 -16.11 -4.51 -8.75
N SER A 21 -16.02 -3.68 -7.72
CA SER A 21 -15.17 -2.50 -7.78
C SER A 21 -14.82 -2.06 -6.36
N GLN A 22 -13.94 -2.80 -5.70
CA GLN A 22 -13.14 -2.19 -4.64
C GLN A 22 -12.08 -1.37 -5.37
N GLY A 23 -12.34 -0.07 -5.56
CA GLY A 23 -11.31 0.85 -6.04
C GLY A 23 -10.04 0.62 -5.25
N LYS A 24 -8.91 0.37 -5.93
CA LYS A 24 -7.65 0.09 -5.23
C LYS A 24 -7.27 1.37 -4.50
N LYS A 25 -7.46 1.41 -3.18
CA LYS A 25 -7.04 2.55 -2.37
C LYS A 25 -5.54 2.81 -2.54
N ALA A 26 -5.11 4.03 -2.24
CA ALA A 26 -3.69 4.39 -2.25
C ALA A 26 -2.87 3.34 -1.47
N LYS A 27 -1.82 2.80 -2.10
CA LYS A 27 -1.02 1.72 -1.53
C LYS A 27 0.44 1.88 -1.90
N ALA A 28 1.25 2.31 -0.93
CA ALA A 28 2.70 2.34 -1.05
C ALA A 28 3.24 0.90 -1.08
N ASN A 29 3.94 0.55 -2.15
CA ASN A 29 4.66 -0.72 -2.26
C ASN A 29 6.17 -0.44 -2.25
N PHE A 30 6.83 -0.79 -1.17
CA PHE A 30 8.26 -0.55 -0.97
C PHE A 30 9.09 -1.69 -1.58
N ALA A 31 10.17 -1.35 -2.29
CA ALA A 31 11.12 -2.34 -2.79
C ALA A 31 11.86 -3.03 -1.64
N VAL A 32 12.19 -2.26 -0.59
CA VAL A 32 12.90 -2.71 0.60
C VAL A 32 12.22 -2.10 1.83
N SER A 33 11.96 -2.90 2.86
CA SER A 33 11.31 -2.44 4.09
C SER A 33 12.28 -2.13 5.24
N ASN A 34 13.52 -2.62 5.15
CA ASN A 34 14.54 -2.42 6.16
C ASN A 34 15.92 -2.36 5.51
N TYR A 35 16.75 -1.45 5.99
CA TYR A 35 18.15 -1.34 5.58
C TYR A 35 19.04 -1.37 6.82
N ASN A 36 20.01 -2.28 6.83
CA ASN A 36 21.02 -2.37 7.88
C ASN A 36 22.30 -1.67 7.41
N PHE A 37 22.65 -0.56 8.05
CA PHE A 37 23.89 0.18 7.78
C PHE A 37 25.15 -0.58 8.17
N GLY A 38 25.03 -1.64 8.97
CA GLY A 38 26.16 -2.42 9.47
C GLY A 38 27.03 -1.62 10.42
N LYS A 39 28.34 -1.83 10.34
CA LYS A 39 29.32 -1.06 11.12
C LYS A 39 29.68 0.21 10.36
N ILE A 40 29.28 1.34 10.92
CA ILE A 40 29.63 2.68 10.45
C ILE A 40 30.59 3.30 11.45
N LYS A 41 31.62 3.99 10.94
CA LYS A 41 32.50 4.79 11.78
C LYS A 41 31.92 6.20 11.87
N GLU A 42 31.83 6.74 13.07
CA GLU A 42 31.26 8.08 13.29
C GLU A 42 32.07 9.18 12.61
N ASP A 43 33.39 8.99 12.49
CA ASP A 43 34.32 9.93 11.84
C ASP A 43 34.22 9.94 10.30
N ALA A 44 33.58 8.92 9.70
CA ALA A 44 33.42 8.81 8.25
C ALA A 44 32.32 9.74 7.70
N GLY A 45 31.58 10.44 8.57
CA GLY A 45 30.52 11.36 8.21
C GLY A 45 29.15 10.71 8.03
N PRO A 46 28.16 11.48 7.53
CA PRO A 46 26.79 11.01 7.42
C PRO A 46 26.62 9.93 6.34
N VAL A 47 25.85 8.90 6.67
CA VAL A 47 25.42 7.86 5.73
C VAL A 47 23.91 7.95 5.49
N GLY A 48 23.47 7.58 4.29
CA GLY A 48 22.06 7.64 3.90
C GLY A 48 21.64 6.43 3.09
N TYR A 49 20.35 6.16 3.10
CA TYR A 49 19.71 5.16 2.24
C TYR A 49 18.38 5.70 1.75
N ASN A 50 18.12 5.57 0.45
CA ASN A 50 16.88 6.02 -0.16
C ASN A 50 15.92 4.83 -0.27
N PHE A 51 14.77 4.95 0.40
CA PHE A 51 13.68 3.99 0.25
C PHE A 51 12.82 4.38 -0.94
N GLU A 52 12.82 3.51 -1.95
CA GLU A 52 11.94 3.65 -3.11
C GLU A 52 10.65 2.87 -2.90
N PHE A 53 9.54 3.51 -3.27
CA PHE A 53 8.23 2.87 -3.29
C PHE A 53 7.43 3.33 -4.50
N THR A 54 6.46 2.51 -4.89
CA THR A 54 5.52 2.82 -5.96
C THR A 54 4.10 2.80 -5.41
N ASN A 55 3.28 3.78 -5.79
CA ASN A 55 1.85 3.72 -5.52
C ASN A 55 1.20 2.69 -6.45
N SER A 56 0.77 1.56 -5.89
CA SER A 56 0.08 0.48 -6.61
C SER A 56 -1.46 0.60 -6.56
N GLY A 57 -1.95 1.68 -5.93
CA GLY A 57 -3.36 2.05 -5.86
C GLY A 57 -3.82 2.85 -7.08
N SER A 58 -5.13 3.00 -7.20
CA SER A 58 -5.79 3.90 -8.16
C SER A 58 -6.09 5.29 -7.59
N GLU A 59 -5.88 5.51 -6.29
CA GLU A 59 -6.04 6.81 -5.62
C GLU A 59 -4.67 7.49 -5.36
N PRO A 60 -4.61 8.83 -5.27
CA PRO A 60 -3.40 9.56 -4.91
C PRO A 60 -2.85 9.15 -3.54
N LEU A 61 -1.52 9.02 -3.42
CA LEU A 61 -0.83 8.70 -2.18
C LEU A 61 -0.23 9.97 -1.57
N ILE A 62 -0.71 10.36 -0.39
CA ILE A 62 -0.24 11.54 0.34
C ILE A 62 0.62 11.09 1.52
N ILE A 63 1.85 11.60 1.62
CA ILE A 63 2.76 11.32 2.74
C ILE A 63 2.54 12.37 3.83
N THR A 64 1.91 11.98 4.94
CA THR A 64 1.62 12.90 6.05
C THR A 64 2.74 12.95 7.09
N ASN A 65 3.45 11.84 7.28
CA ASN A 65 4.55 11.74 8.23
C ASN A 65 5.50 10.61 7.82
N VAL A 66 6.78 10.78 8.16
CA VAL A 66 7.79 9.72 8.07
C VAL A 66 8.50 9.65 9.41
N THR A 67 8.49 8.47 10.01
CA THR A 67 9.14 8.19 11.30
C THR A 67 10.27 7.20 11.10
N ALA A 68 11.43 7.51 11.66
CA ALA A 68 12.56 6.59 11.68
C ALA A 68 12.39 5.52 12.76
N SER A 69 12.90 4.32 12.48
CA SER A 69 12.93 3.23 13.47
C SER A 69 14.02 3.42 14.53
N CYS A 70 15.15 4.06 14.18
CA CYS A 70 16.20 4.47 15.14
C CYS A 70 16.08 5.96 15.44
N GLY A 71 16.07 6.33 16.73
CA GLY A 71 16.13 7.73 17.16
C GLY A 71 17.41 8.48 16.74
N CYS A 72 18.43 7.73 16.31
CA CYS A 72 19.69 8.23 15.77
C CYS A 72 19.63 8.66 14.29
N THR A 73 18.55 8.32 13.58
CA THR A 73 18.40 8.58 12.14
C THR A 73 17.37 9.66 11.88
N THR A 74 17.59 10.48 10.85
CA THR A 74 16.66 11.55 10.45
C THR A 74 16.13 11.29 9.05
N PRO A 75 14.83 11.02 8.88
CA PRO A 75 14.24 10.82 7.56
C PRO A 75 14.08 12.16 6.83
N THR A 76 14.31 12.16 5.52
CA THR A 76 14.06 13.31 4.64
C THR A 76 13.16 12.87 3.49
N TRP A 77 12.18 13.69 3.14
CA TRP A 77 11.27 13.44 2.04
C TRP A 77 10.69 14.75 1.51
N THR A 78 10.22 14.71 0.26
CA THR A 78 9.56 15.85 -0.37
C THR A 78 8.19 16.07 0.26
N LYS A 79 7.96 17.29 0.75
CA LYS A 79 6.66 17.75 1.26
C LYS A 79 6.07 18.70 0.22
N THR A 80 5.15 18.21 -0.60
CA THR A 80 4.45 18.98 -1.64
C THR A 80 2.98 18.65 -1.62
#